data_AF-L5NWV8-F1
#
_entry.id   AF-L5NWV8-F1
#
_cell.length_a   1.000
_cell.length_b   1.000
_cell.length_c   1.000
_cell.angle_alpha   90.00
_cell.angle_beta   90.00
_cell.angle_gamma   90.00
#
_symmetry.space_group_name_H-M   'P 1'
#
loop_
_entity.id
_entity.type
_entity.pdbx_description
1 polymer ?
#
loop_
_entity_poly.entity_id
_entity_poly.type
_entity_poly.pdbx_seq_one_letter_code
_entity_poly.pdbx_strand_id
1 'polypeptide(L)' 'MTTQTLPFSAIVGQDELKRALLAVGANDDLDGLLVRGEKGTAKSTAVRALSDLLPEQAVVADCPYGCPPDPDDPARQCD' A
#
# COMPACT_ATOMS: atom_id res chain seq x y z
N MET A 1 -9.96 -13.38 -8.00
CA MET A 1 -11.14 -12.49 -8.06
C MET A 1 -10.63 -11.11 -8.42
N THR A 2 -10.86 -10.63 -9.63
CA THR A 2 -10.39 -9.29 -10.03
C THR A 2 -11.33 -8.26 -9.39
N THR A 3 -10.99 -7.82 -8.18
CA THR A 3 -11.71 -6.74 -7.53
C THR A 3 -11.55 -5.52 -8.42
N GLN A 4 -12.65 -4.97 -8.93
CA GLN A 4 -12.60 -3.81 -9.81
C GLN A 4 -12.29 -2.58 -8.96
N THR A 5 -11.01 -2.27 -8.78
CA THR A 5 -10.54 -1.08 -8.08
C THR A 5 -10.69 0.14 -8.98
N LEU A 6 -11.09 1.28 -8.40
CA LEU A 6 -11.05 2.57 -9.09
C LEU A 6 -9.57 2.92 -9.37
N PRO A 7 -9.18 3.28 -10.60
CA PRO A 7 -7.80 3.70 -10.88
C PRO A 7 -7.40 4.91 -10.02
N PHE A 8 -6.16 4.92 -9.52
CA PHE A 8 -5.67 6.00 -8.65
C PHE A 8 -5.77 7.39 -9.30
N SER A 9 -5.50 7.46 -10.61
CA SER A 9 -5.62 8.68 -11.41
C SER A 9 -7.05 9.17 -11.59
N ALA A 10 -8.05 8.29 -11.47
CA ALA A 10 -9.47 8.63 -11.64
C ALA A 10 -10.08 9.28 -10.38
N ILE A 11 -9.38 9.25 -9.25
CA ILE A 11 -9.81 9.94 -8.03
C ILE A 11 -9.71 11.45 -8.28
N VAL A 12 -10.77 12.20 -8.04
CA VAL A 12 -10.77 13.66 -8.22
C VAL A 12 -10.35 14.36 -6.92
N GLY A 13 -9.53 15.41 -7.04
CA GLY A 13 -9.00 16.18 -5.92
C GLY A 13 -8.09 15.36 -5.00
N GLN A 14 -8.12 15.67 -3.70
CA GLN A 14 -7.32 15.00 -2.66
C GLN A 14 -5.80 15.04 -2.93
N ASP A 15 -5.31 16.16 -3.46
CA ASP A 15 -3.93 16.27 -3.95
C ASP A 15 -2.89 16.04 -2.84
N GLU A 16 -3.17 16.49 -1.62
CA GLU A 16 -2.31 16.26 -0.45
C GLU A 16 -2.27 14.76 -0.08
N LEU A 17 -3.43 14.11 0.00
CA LEU A 17 -3.50 12.67 0.29
C LEU A 17 -2.79 11.86 -0.79
N LYS A 18 -3.04 12.15 -2.07
CA LYS A 18 -2.38 11.45 -3.18
C LYS A 18 -0.87 11.63 -3.12
N ARG A 19 -0.39 12.85 -2.87
CA ARG A 19 1.05 13.12 -2.75
C ARG A 19 1.66 12.37 -1.57
N ALA A 20 0.99 12.36 -0.42
CA ALA A 20 1.46 11.62 0.76
C ALA A 20 1.50 10.11 0.52
N LEU A 21 0.49 9.55 -0.15
CA LEU A 21 0.43 8.14 -0.55
C LEU A 21 1.57 7.78 -1.51
N LEU A 22 1.80 8.60 -2.54
CA LEU A 22 2.92 8.41 -3.47
C LEU A 22 4.27 8.55 -2.78
N ALA A 23 4.41 9.48 -1.81
CA ALA A 23 5.65 9.66 -1.06
C ALA A 23 5.98 8.42 -0.23
N VAL A 24 5.01 7.87 0.52
CA VAL A 24 5.21 6.63 1.30
C VAL A 24 5.46 5.44 0.39
N GLY A 25 4.81 5.36 -0.77
CA GLY A 25 5.06 4.28 -1.73
C GLY A 25 6.40 4.37 -2.48
N ALA A 26 7.07 5.52 -2.47
CA ALA A 26 8.31 5.77 -3.21
C ALA A 26 9.55 5.92 -2.33
N ASN A 27 9.41 5.96 -1.01
CA ASN A 27 10.51 6.15 -0.08
C ASN A 27 10.40 5.17 1.10
N ASP A 28 11.28 4.16 1.11
CA ASP A 28 11.34 3.13 2.14
C ASP A 28 11.77 3.66 3.52
N ASP A 29 12.32 4.89 3.61
CA ASP A 29 12.63 5.55 4.89
C ASP A 29 11.37 6.09 5.61
N LEU A 30 10.20 6.05 4.96
CA LEU A 30 8.93 6.51 5.54
C LEU A 30 8.11 5.33 6.09
N ASP A 31 7.99 5.25 7.41
CA ASP A 31 7.30 4.14 8.09
C ASP A 31 5.78 4.07 7.81
N GLY A 32 5.14 5.16 7.41
CA GLY A 32 3.72 5.14 7.08
C GLY A 32 3.02 6.51 7.05
N LEU A 33 1.70 6.46 6.85
CA LEU A 33 0.84 7.65 6.71
C LEU A 33 -0.40 7.54 7.59
N LEU A 34 -0.59 8.51 8.50
CA LEU A 34 -1.83 8.66 9.26
C LEU A 34 -2.84 9.53 8.50
N VAL A 35 -3.89 8.92 7.95
CA VAL A 35 -4.95 9.64 7.23
C VAL A 35 -6.17 9.88 8.12
N ARG A 36 -6.53 11.14 8.36
CA ARG A 36 -7.75 11.53 9.10
C ARG A 36 -8.78 12.22 8.20
N GLY A 37 -10.05 12.14 8.60
CA GLY A 37 -11.15 12.89 7.98
C GLY A 37 -12.50 12.20 8.16
N GLU A 38 -13.56 12.79 7.63
CA GLU A 38 -14.94 12.30 7.77
C GLU A 38 -15.20 11.00 7.00
N LYS A 39 -16.23 10.25 7.41
CA LYS A 39 -16.72 9.08 6.65
C LYS A 39 -17.24 9.54 5.28
N GLY A 40 -17.02 8.74 4.24
CA GLY A 40 -17.50 9.05 2.88
C GLY A 40 -16.53 9.87 2.01
N THR A 41 -15.35 10.23 2.53
CA THR A 41 -14.30 10.98 1.81
C THR A 41 -13.41 10.10 0.92
N ALA A 42 -13.78 8.84 0.69
CA ALA A 42 -13.03 7.89 -0.14
C ALA A 42 -11.56 7.61 0.26
N LYS A 43 -11.14 7.91 1.49
CA LYS A 43 -9.77 7.64 1.99
C LYS A 43 -9.29 6.21 1.71
N SER A 44 -10.08 5.21 2.09
CA SER A 44 -9.71 3.80 1.90
C SER A 44 -9.82 3.37 0.44
N THR A 45 -10.61 4.05 -0.38
CA THR A 45 -10.61 3.87 -1.83
C THR A 45 -9.28 4.34 -2.42
N ALA A 46 -8.76 5.49 -2.00
CA ALA A 46 -7.47 6.00 -2.45
C ALA A 46 -6.30 5.09 -2.08
N VAL A 47 -6.30 4.55 -0.87
CA VAL A 47 -5.28 3.56 -0.43
C VAL A 47 -5.33 2.29 -1.27
N ARG A 48 -6.53 1.74 -1.55
CA ARG A 48 -6.66 0.55 -2.40
C ARG A 48 -6.33 0.82 -3.86
N ALA A 49 -6.60 2.01 -4.36
CA ALA A 49 -6.23 2.38 -5.72
C ALA A 49 -4.70 2.49 -5.89
N LEU A 50 -3.96 2.82 -4.83
CA LEU A 50 -2.50 2.88 -4.86
C LEU A 50 -1.87 1.50 -5.03
N SER A 51 -2.46 0.43 -4.47
CA SER A 51 -1.86 -0.92 -4.57
C SER A 51 -1.71 -1.40 -6.00
N ASP A 52 -2.59 -0.95 -6.90
CA ASP A 52 -2.54 -1.29 -8.33
C ASP A 52 -1.36 -0.61 -9.06
N LEU A 53 -0.68 0.36 -8.42
CA LEU A 53 0.50 1.03 -8.95
C LEU A 53 1.82 0.45 -8.40
N LEU A 54 1.75 -0.32 -7.31
CA LEU A 54 2.92 -0.86 -6.64
C LEU A 54 3.38 -2.16 -7.33
N PRO A 55 4.68 -2.48 -7.30
CA PRO A 55 5.16 -3.78 -7.78
C PRO A 55 4.57 -4.92 -6.96
N GLU A 56 4.46 -6.09 -7.57
CA GLU A 56 4.10 -7.30 -6.84
C GLU A 56 5.18 -7.60 -5.77
N GLN A 57 4.73 -7.83 -4.54
CA GLN A 57 5.61 -8.18 -3.44
C GLN A 57 5.80 -9.70 -3.39
N ALA A 58 7.05 -10.16 -3.45
CA ALA A 58 7.38 -11.55 -3.18
C ALA A 58 7.23 -11.82 -1.67
N VAL A 59 6.51 -12.87 -1.32
CA VAL A 59 6.26 -13.27 0.08
C VAL A 59 6.42 -14.77 0.26
N VAL A 60 6.75 -15.20 1.48
CA VAL A 60 6.69 -16.61 1.87
C VAL A 60 5.24 -17.10 1.76
N ALA A 61 5.04 -18.26 1.12
CA ALA A 61 3.72 -18.85 0.95
C ALA A 61 3.02 -19.05 2.30
N ASP A 62 1.73 -18.72 2.36
CA ASP A 62 0.86 -18.84 3.54
C ASP A 62 1.30 -18.02 4.78
N CYS A 63 2.27 -17.10 4.65
CA CYS A 63 2.66 -16.20 5.72
C CYS A 63 1.60 -15.09 5.92
N PRO A 64 0.93 -15.01 7.08
CA PRO A 64 -0.11 -14.00 7.33
C PRO A 64 0.44 -12.57 7.41
N TYR A 65 1.75 -12.43 7.62
CA TYR A 65 2.44 -11.14 7.74
C TYR A 65 3.14 -10.70 6.44
N GLY A 66 3.16 -11.57 5.41
CA GLY A 66 3.81 -11.24 4.13
C GLY A 66 5.33 -11.08 4.23
N CYS A 67 6.00 -11.88 5.07
CA CYS A 67 7.46 -11.84 5.21
C CYS A 67 8.16 -12.07 3.85
N PRO A 68 9.25 -11.34 3.55
CA PRO A 68 9.99 -11.53 2.31
C PRO A 68 10.67 -12.91 2.27
N PRO A 69 10.73 -13.57 1.10
CA PRO A 69 11.43 -14.84 0.93
C PRO A 69 12.93 -14.58 0.76
N ASP A 70 13.59 -14.12 1.82
CA ASP A 70 15.02 -13.84 1.82
C ASP A 70 15.79 -15.01 2.47
N PRO A 71 16.52 -15.84 1.69
CA PRO A 71 17.30 -16.94 2.23
C PRO A 71 18.58 -16.48 2.96
N ASP A 72 19.05 -15.26 2.70
CA ASP A 72 20.28 -14.72 3.28
C ASP A 72 20.00 -13.98 4.61
N ASP A 73 18.74 -13.63 4.90
CA ASP A 73 18.31 -13.00 6.15
C ASP A 73 17.05 -13.66 6.78
N PRO A 74 17.21 -14.83 7.43
CA PRO A 74 16.11 -15.51 8.11
C PRO A 74 15.48 -14.71 9.26
N ALA A 75 16.18 -13.72 9.83
CA ALA A 75 15.67 -12.91 10.94
C ALA A 75 14.51 -11.99 10.52
N ARG A 76 14.30 -11.82 9.21
CA ARG A 76 13.16 -11.07 8.64
C ARG A 76 11.91 -11.93 8.41
N GLN A 77 11.97 -13.21 8.77
CA GLN A 77 10.85 -14.14 8.69
C GLN A 77 10.24 -14.31 10.09
N CYS A 78 8.92 -14.47 10.15
CA CYS A 78 8.24 -14.84 11.39
C CYS A 78 8.55 -16.30 11.76
N ASP A 79 8.49 -16.64 13.05
CA ASP A 79 8.62 -18.01 13.56
C ASP A 79 7.58 -18.98 12.98
#